data_AF-A0A094RSH9-F1
#
_entry.id   AF-A0A094RSH9-F1
#
_cell.length_a   1.000
_cell.length_b   1.000
_cell.length_c   1.000
_cell.angle_alpha   90.00
_cell.angle_beta   90.00
_cell.angle_gamma   90.00
#
_symmetry.space_group_name_H-M   'P 1'
#
loop_
_entity.id
_entity.type
_entity.pdbx_description
1 polymer ?
#
loop_
_entity_poly.entity_id
_entity_poly.type
_entity_poly.pdbx_seq_one_letter_code
_entity_poly.pdbx_strand_id
1 'polypeptide(L)'
;MENKVLKIIFTLFIGVMVALFVGLGIEAFYPSPVYPDIMWQENMTTDQEAALQAAQTAYDEAVSVRYQIVSIVVTAVAVIIMLASMFLEKRNLTLTNGLLLGGLFSLIYGSTVGFSAGSAMVTFITVGVGLAAVVVVGVRRFGPSREAREAAKP
;
A
#
# COMPACT_ATOMS: atom_id res chain seq x y z
N MET A 1 -6.97 36.18 -3.36
CA MET A 1 -7.05 34.85 -4.00
C MET A 1 -6.26 33.89 -3.12
N GLU A 2 -6.92 32.97 -2.41
CA GLU A 2 -6.21 31.83 -1.83
C GLU A 2 -5.36 31.20 -2.94
N ASN A 3 -4.07 30.98 -2.68
CA ASN A 3 -3.17 30.54 -3.73
C ASN A 3 -3.49 29.07 -4.07
N LYS A 4 -4.40 28.85 -5.03
CA LYS A 4 -4.88 27.52 -5.45
C LYS A 4 -3.71 26.57 -5.74
N VAL A 5 -2.62 27.12 -6.27
CA VAL A 5 -1.36 26.40 -6.51
C VAL A 5 -0.79 25.85 -5.20
N LEU A 6 -0.72 26.66 -4.13
CA LEU A 6 -0.22 26.24 -2.83
C LEU A 6 -1.05 25.09 -2.24
N LYS A 7 -2.39 25.14 -2.39
CA LYS A 7 -3.28 24.05 -1.94
C LYS A 7 -3.00 22.74 -2.68
N ILE A 8 -2.77 22.80 -3.99
CA ILE A 8 -2.44 21.62 -4.80
C ILE A 8 -1.10 21.04 -4.35
N ILE A 9 -0.07 21.87 -4.22
CA ILE A 9 1.26 21.44 -3.76
C ILE A 9 1.17 20.80 -2.38
N PHE A 10 0.46 21.44 -1.45
CA PHE A 10 0.31 20.92 -0.08
C PHE A 10 -0.47 19.60 -0.03
N THR A 11 -1.52 19.47 -0.85
CA THR A 11 -2.28 18.22 -1.02
C THR A 11 -1.37 17.09 -1.50
N LEU A 12 -0.58 17.35 -2.55
CA LEU A 12 0.36 16.38 -3.10
C LEU A 12 1.43 16.00 -2.07
N PHE A 13 1.99 16.99 -1.38
CA PHE A 13 3.01 16.79 -0.36
C PHE A 13 2.49 15.92 0.78
N ILE A 14 1.29 16.19 1.31
CA ILE A 14 0.66 15.34 2.32
C ILE A 14 0.53 13.91 1.80
N GLY A 15 0.03 13.72 0.57
CA GLY A 15 -0.16 12.37 0.03
C GLY A 15 1.16 11.61 -0.09
N VAL A 16 2.21 12.24 -0.60
CA VAL A 16 3.54 11.63 -0.67
C VAL A 16 4.09 11.35 0.74
N MET A 17 3.97 12.29 1.68
CA MET A 17 4.45 12.09 3.06
C MET A 17 3.73 10.93 3.75
N VAL A 18 2.42 10.78 3.55
CA VAL A 18 1.65 9.65 4.09
C VAL A 18 2.14 8.33 3.47
N ALA A 19 2.34 8.28 2.16
CA ALA A 19 2.85 7.09 1.49
C ALA A 19 4.25 6.70 1.97
N LEU A 20 5.14 7.68 2.12
CA LEU A 20 6.48 7.47 2.68
C LEU A 20 6.41 7.01 4.14
N PHE A 21 5.54 7.61 4.95
CA PHE A 21 5.35 7.20 6.34
C PHE A 21 4.93 5.72 6.43
N VAL A 22 3.99 5.29 5.57
CA VAL A 22 3.59 3.89 5.50
C VAL A 22 4.74 3.00 5.04
N GLY A 23 5.41 3.35 3.94
CA GLY A 23 6.51 2.54 3.38
C GLY A 23 7.71 2.41 4.33
N LEU A 24 8.17 3.53 4.91
CA LEU A 24 9.25 3.54 5.90
C LEU A 24 8.83 2.87 7.21
N GLY A 25 7.55 3.01 7.60
CA GLY A 25 6.99 2.31 8.75
C GLY A 25 7.08 0.80 8.59
N ILE A 26 6.76 0.27 7.40
CA ILE A 26 6.93 -1.15 7.12
C ILE A 26 8.37 -1.59 7.28
N GLU A 27 9.34 -0.86 6.71
CA GLU A 27 10.75 -1.25 6.85
C GLU A 27 11.23 -1.18 8.31
N ALA A 28 10.73 -0.22 9.10
CA ALA A 28 11.09 -0.07 10.50
C ALA A 28 10.50 -1.16 11.40
N PHE A 29 9.25 -1.58 11.17
CA PHE A 29 8.56 -2.57 12.01
C PHE A 29 8.59 -4.00 11.46
N TYR A 30 8.89 -4.16 10.17
CA TYR A 30 8.90 -5.44 9.46
C TYR A 30 10.10 -5.51 8.50
N PRO A 31 11.33 -5.56 9.03
CA PRO A 31 12.56 -5.46 8.24
C PRO A 31 12.71 -6.60 7.24
N SER A 32 13.45 -6.34 6.17
CA SER A 32 13.75 -7.33 5.14
C SER A 32 14.62 -8.47 5.70
N PRO A 33 14.37 -9.75 5.35
CA PRO A 33 15.29 -10.83 5.65
C PRO A 33 16.68 -10.51 5.11
N VAL A 34 17.72 -10.89 5.86
CA VAL A 34 19.11 -10.70 5.44
C VAL A 34 19.49 -11.84 4.52
N TYR A 35 20.01 -11.51 3.33
CA TYR A 35 20.49 -12.52 2.40
C TYR A 35 21.62 -13.32 3.06
N PRO A 36 21.60 -14.66 3.01
CA PRO A 36 22.68 -15.47 3.56
C PRO A 36 24.01 -15.06 2.94
N ASP A 37 24.96 -14.61 3.76
CA ASP A 37 26.32 -14.32 3.31
C ASP A 37 27.10 -15.64 3.23
N ILE A 38 26.92 -16.31 2.10
CA ILE A 38 27.52 -17.60 1.81
C ILE A 38 28.48 -17.45 0.66
N MET A 39 29.77 -17.52 0.99
CA MET A 39 30.87 -17.51 0.05
C MET A 39 30.81 -18.74 -0.84
N TRP A 40 30.55 -18.54 -2.13
CA TRP A 40 30.66 -19.59 -3.13
C TRP A 40 32.10 -20.11 -3.16
N GLN A 41 32.30 -21.38 -2.81
CA GLN A 41 33.55 -22.11 -2.95
C GLN A 41 33.46 -23.05 -4.15
N GLU A 42 34.45 -23.02 -5.05
CA GLU A 42 34.49 -23.89 -6.24
C GLU A 42 34.55 -25.38 -5.91
N ASN A 43 34.93 -25.75 -4.68
CA ASN A 43 35.08 -27.13 -4.22
C ASN A 43 34.21 -27.43 -2.99
N MET A 44 32.91 -27.12 -3.06
CA MET A 44 31.98 -27.52 -2.00
C MET A 44 31.82 -29.03 -1.95
N THR A 45 31.74 -29.55 -0.73
CA THR A 45 31.26 -30.91 -0.50
C THR A 45 29.74 -30.98 -0.71
N THR A 46 29.20 -32.16 -1.01
CA THR A 46 27.75 -32.38 -1.16
C THR A 46 26.95 -31.92 0.07
N ASP A 47 27.53 -32.08 1.27
CA ASP A 47 26.90 -31.62 2.52
C ASP A 47 26.84 -30.08 2.61
N GLN A 48 27.88 -29.38 2.11
CA GLN A 48 27.89 -27.93 2.03
C GLN A 48 26.90 -27.41 1.00
N GLU A 49 26.80 -28.04 -0.18
CA GLU A 49 25.80 -27.70 -1.20
C GLU A 49 24.37 -27.85 -0.66
N ALA A 50 24.09 -28.95 0.04
CA ALA A 50 22.80 -29.18 0.67
C ALA A 50 22.47 -28.12 1.73
N ALA A 51 23.45 -27.74 2.56
CA ALA A 51 23.28 -26.67 3.54
C ALA A 51 23.01 -25.30 2.89
N LEU A 52 23.64 -25.01 1.75
CA LEU A 52 23.44 -23.76 1.00
C LEU A 52 22.06 -23.70 0.37
N GLN A 53 21.62 -24.78 -0.28
CA GLN A 53 20.29 -24.87 -0.86
C GLN A 53 19.21 -24.73 0.23
N ALA A 54 19.42 -25.35 1.40
CA ALA A 54 18.52 -25.19 2.53
C ALA A 54 18.46 -23.73 3.04
N ALA A 55 19.61 -23.06 3.14
CA ALA A 55 19.68 -21.67 3.56
C ALA A 55 19.00 -20.71 2.55
N GLN A 56 19.20 -20.94 1.25
CA GLN A 56 18.54 -20.17 0.19
C GLN A 56 17.03 -20.38 0.18
N THR A 57 16.59 -21.65 0.30
CA THR A 57 15.16 -21.98 0.35
C THR A 57 14.48 -21.32 1.55
N ALA A 58 15.12 -21.37 2.73
CA ALA A 58 14.61 -20.71 3.93
C ALA A 58 14.55 -19.18 3.79
N TYR A 59 15.53 -18.58 3.11
CA TYR A 59 15.52 -17.14 2.81
C TYR A 59 14.39 -16.77 1.84
N ASP A 60 14.24 -17.50 0.73
CA ASP A 60 13.21 -17.24 -0.27
C ASP A 60 11.80 -17.40 0.33
N GLU A 61 11.61 -18.40 1.19
CA GLU A 61 10.38 -18.58 1.96
C GLU A 61 10.13 -17.39 2.89
N ALA A 62 11.14 -16.94 3.65
CA ALA A 62 11.01 -15.80 4.55
C ALA A 62 10.69 -14.49 3.79
N VAL A 63 11.29 -14.28 2.62
CA VAL A 63 11.00 -13.12 1.74
C VAL A 63 9.57 -13.18 1.22
N SER A 64 9.13 -14.35 0.75
CA SER A 64 7.76 -14.55 0.28
C SER A 64 6.73 -14.27 1.37
N VAL A 65 6.90 -14.87 2.55
CA VAL A 65 6.02 -14.65 3.72
C VAL A 65 5.98 -13.18 4.11
N ARG A 66 7.13 -12.49 4.10
CA ARG A 66 7.18 -11.06 4.36
C ARG A 66 6.34 -10.27 3.36
N TYR A 67 6.52 -10.49 2.06
CA TYR A 67 5.76 -9.75 1.05
C TYR A 67 4.26 -10.01 1.14
N GLN A 68 3.84 -11.21 1.51
CA GLN A 68 2.42 -11.49 1.76
C GLN A 68 1.87 -10.64 2.91
N ILE A 69 2.58 -10.62 4.05
CA ILE A 69 2.18 -9.85 5.23
C ILE A 69 2.18 -8.35 4.92
N VAL A 70 3.24 -7.85 4.28
CA VAL A 70 3.37 -6.43 3.92
C VAL A 70 2.25 -6.02 2.98
N SER A 71 1.94 -6.80 1.94
CA SER A 71 0.85 -6.48 1.02
C SER A 71 -0.49 -6.34 1.74
N ILE A 72 -0.80 -7.28 2.65
CA ILE A 72 -2.05 -7.27 3.43
C ILE A 72 -2.09 -6.07 4.37
N VAL A 73 -1.05 -5.85 5.16
CA VAL A 73 -0.99 -4.76 6.17
C VAL A 73 -1.06 -3.40 5.49
N VAL A 74 -0.26 -3.18 4.44
CA VAL A 74 -0.25 -1.92 3.70
C VAL A 74 -1.61 -1.65 3.08
N THR A 75 -2.23 -2.66 2.47
CA THR A 75 -3.57 -2.52 1.89
C THR A 75 -4.58 -2.16 2.97
N ALA A 76 -4.57 -2.84 4.12
CA ALA A 76 -5.47 -2.54 5.22
C ALA A 76 -5.29 -1.11 5.74
N VAL A 77 -4.04 -0.68 5.97
CA VAL A 77 -3.70 0.68 6.41
C VAL A 77 -4.15 1.71 5.38
N ALA A 78 -3.91 1.46 4.10
CA ALA A 78 -4.34 2.34 3.01
C ALA A 78 -5.86 2.52 2.99
N VAL A 79 -6.61 1.44 3.13
CA VAL A 79 -8.08 1.47 3.21
C VAL A 79 -8.53 2.26 4.44
N ILE A 80 -7.93 2.04 5.60
CA ILE A 80 -8.24 2.78 6.83
C ILE A 80 -7.98 4.28 6.63
N ILE A 81 -6.84 4.65 6.04
CA ILE A 81 -6.49 6.05 5.73
C ILE A 81 -7.53 6.68 4.80
N MET A 82 -7.93 5.96 3.74
CA MET A 82 -8.93 6.46 2.79
C MET A 82 -10.29 6.64 3.47
N LEU A 83 -10.75 5.69 4.28
CA LEU A 83 -12.00 5.79 5.02
C LEU A 83 -11.93 6.91 6.09
N ALA A 84 -10.82 7.04 6.80
CA ALA A 84 -10.56 8.10 7.77
C ALA A 84 -10.63 9.47 7.10
N SER A 85 -10.11 9.61 5.87
CA SER A 85 -10.17 10.87 5.12
C SER A 85 -11.60 11.39 5.00
N MET A 86 -12.60 10.52 4.82
CA MET A 86 -14.00 10.92 4.71
C MET A 86 -14.55 11.57 5.98
N PHE A 87 -14.08 11.15 7.16
CA PHE A 87 -14.52 11.73 8.43
C PHE A 87 -13.92 13.12 8.69
N LEU A 88 -12.74 13.40 8.12
CA LEU A 88 -12.05 14.69 8.27
C LEU A 88 -12.52 15.76 7.27
N GLU A 89 -13.31 15.38 6.27
CA GLU A 89 -13.75 16.26 5.18
C GLU A 89 -14.49 17.51 5.67
N LYS A 90 -15.27 17.38 6.75
CA LYS A 90 -16.04 18.49 7.33
C LYS A 90 -15.18 19.62 7.90
N ARG A 91 -13.88 19.40 8.12
CA ARG A 91 -12.97 20.41 8.68
C ARG A 91 -12.08 21.07 7.63
N ASN A 92 -11.36 20.29 6.82
CA ASN A 92 -10.33 20.82 5.92
C ASN A 92 -10.22 20.01 4.61
N LEU A 93 -10.65 20.61 3.49
CA LEU A 93 -10.60 19.97 2.16
C LEU A 93 -9.18 19.62 1.71
N THR A 94 -8.20 20.50 1.92
CA THR A 94 -6.81 20.27 1.49
C THR A 94 -6.18 19.08 2.20
N LEU A 95 -6.37 18.97 3.52
CA LEU A 95 -5.83 17.87 4.31
C LEU A 95 -6.52 16.55 3.96
N THR A 96 -7.83 16.58 3.77
CA THR A 96 -8.64 15.42 3.38
C THR A 96 -8.27 14.90 1.99
N ASN A 97 -8.02 15.79 1.03
CA ASN A 97 -7.54 15.41 -0.30
C ASN A 97 -6.13 14.80 -0.24
N GLY A 98 -5.25 15.36 0.58
CA GLY A 98 -3.89 14.85 0.74
C GLY A 98 -3.88 13.48 1.38
N LEU A 99 -4.68 13.27 2.42
CA LEU A 99 -4.81 11.97 3.09
C LEU A 99 -5.41 10.91 2.16
N LEU A 100 -6.42 11.26 1.37
CA LEU A 100 -6.97 10.37 0.34
C LEU A 100 -5.91 9.98 -0.70
N LEU A 101 -5.13 10.96 -1.19
CA LEU A 101 -4.03 10.71 -2.13
C LEU A 101 -2.97 9.78 -1.53
N GLY A 102 -2.62 9.98 -0.26
CA GLY A 102 -1.66 9.14 0.45
C GLY A 102 -2.15 7.72 0.68
N GLY A 103 -3.44 7.54 0.99
CA GLY A 103 -4.09 6.23 1.02
C GLY A 103 -4.02 5.55 -0.35
N LEU A 104 -4.31 6.27 -1.43
CA LEU A 104 -4.21 5.73 -2.79
C LEU A 104 -2.78 5.31 -3.16
N PHE A 105 -1.78 6.13 -2.88
CA PHE A 105 -0.38 5.76 -3.11
C PHE A 105 0.06 4.55 -2.29
N SER A 106 -0.37 4.47 -1.02
CA SER A 106 -0.10 3.32 -0.17
C SER A 106 -0.76 2.05 -0.71
N LEU A 107 -1.98 2.17 -1.26
CA LEU A 107 -2.70 1.06 -1.88
C LEU A 107 -1.98 0.53 -3.13
N ILE A 108 -1.46 1.44 -3.96
CA ILE A 108 -0.62 1.08 -5.11
C ILE A 108 0.63 0.35 -4.64
N TYR A 109 1.32 0.87 -3.62
CA TYR A 109 2.49 0.23 -3.03
C TYR A 109 2.18 -1.19 -2.52
N GLY A 110 1.12 -1.36 -1.72
CA GLY A 110 0.70 -2.67 -1.21
C GLY A 110 0.32 -3.66 -2.31
N SER A 111 -0.28 -3.19 -3.40
CA SER A 111 -0.60 -4.00 -4.58
C SER A 111 0.66 -4.47 -5.32
N THR A 112 1.63 -3.56 -5.52
CA THR A 112 2.92 -3.90 -6.13
C THR A 112 3.68 -4.93 -5.31
N VAL A 113 3.71 -4.78 -3.98
CA VAL A 113 4.33 -5.78 -3.09
C VAL A 113 3.59 -7.12 -3.14
N GLY A 114 2.25 -7.09 -3.28
CA GLY A 114 1.43 -8.30 -3.45
C GLY A 114 1.86 -9.12 -4.66
N PHE A 115 2.13 -8.46 -5.80
CA PHE A 115 2.64 -9.15 -6.99
C PHE A 115 3.98 -9.85 -6.75
N SER A 116 4.84 -9.29 -5.90
CA SER A 116 6.13 -9.89 -5.52
C SER A 116 6.00 -11.02 -4.49
N ALA A 117 4.82 -11.20 -3.88
CA ALA A 117 4.61 -12.13 -2.77
C ALA A 117 4.48 -13.61 -3.17
N GLY A 118 4.54 -13.93 -4.46
CA GLY A 118 4.47 -15.30 -4.98
C GLY A 118 3.10 -15.99 -4.80
N SER A 119 2.14 -15.35 -4.13
CA SER A 119 0.80 -15.89 -3.88
C SER A 119 -0.26 -15.15 -4.69
N ALA A 120 -0.83 -15.84 -5.68
CA ALA A 120 -1.90 -15.31 -6.51
C ALA A 120 -3.17 -14.98 -5.69
N MET A 121 -3.45 -15.78 -4.66
CA MET A 121 -4.60 -15.56 -3.79
C MET A 121 -4.45 -14.28 -2.96
N VAL A 122 -3.28 -14.05 -2.37
CA VAL A 122 -3.01 -12.82 -1.60
C VAL A 122 -3.13 -11.60 -2.51
N THR A 123 -2.48 -11.64 -3.68
CA THR A 123 -2.58 -10.59 -4.69
C THR A 123 -4.02 -10.27 -5.07
N PHE A 124 -4.82 -11.30 -5.39
CA PHE A 124 -6.21 -11.11 -5.81
C PHE A 124 -7.04 -10.46 -4.70
N ILE A 125 -6.87 -10.91 -3.45
CA ILE A 125 -7.59 -10.36 -2.29
C ILE A 125 -7.17 -8.91 -2.04
N THR A 126 -5.87 -8.59 -2.02
CA THR A 126 -5.40 -7.24 -1.71
C THR A 126 -5.81 -6.23 -2.79
N VAL A 127 -5.67 -6.60 -4.07
CA VAL A 127 -6.16 -5.78 -5.19
C VAL A 127 -7.68 -5.64 -5.16
N GLY A 128 -8.42 -6.73 -4.90
CA GLY A 128 -9.89 -6.71 -4.81
C GLY A 128 -10.41 -5.82 -3.69
N VAL A 129 -9.81 -5.90 -2.49
CA VAL A 129 -10.12 -5.04 -1.35
C VAL A 129 -9.79 -3.59 -1.66
N GLY A 130 -8.63 -3.34 -2.29
CA GLY A 130 -8.22 -2.01 -2.70
C GLY A 130 -9.20 -1.38 -3.68
N LEU A 131 -9.61 -2.14 -4.70
CA LEU A 131 -10.63 -1.72 -5.66
C LEU A 131 -11.96 -1.40 -4.97
N ALA A 132 -12.44 -2.27 -4.09
CA ALA A 132 -13.67 -2.05 -3.35
C ALA A 132 -13.61 -0.74 -2.53
N ALA A 133 -12.49 -0.47 -1.85
CA ALA A 133 -12.30 0.76 -1.10
C ALA A 133 -12.31 2.00 -2.01
N VAL A 134 -11.61 1.96 -3.15
CA VAL A 134 -11.62 3.06 -4.14
C VAL A 134 -13.03 3.32 -4.65
N VAL A 135 -13.79 2.28 -4.99
CA VAL A 135 -15.17 2.42 -5.46
C VAL A 135 -16.06 3.02 -4.36
N VAL A 136 -15.98 2.50 -3.13
CA VAL A 136 -16.79 3.00 -2.00
C VAL A 136 -16.50 4.47 -1.71
N VAL A 137 -15.22 4.84 -1.66
CA VAL A 137 -14.80 6.22 -1.43
C VAL A 137 -15.21 7.11 -2.60
N GLY A 138 -15.03 6.63 -3.83
CA GLY A 138 -15.41 7.35 -5.05
C GLY A 138 -16.90 7.67 -5.10
N VAL A 139 -17.76 6.67 -4.88
CA VAL A 139 -19.23 6.85 -4.91
C VAL A 139 -19.71 7.76 -3.78
N ARG A 140 -19.14 7.63 -2.57
CA ARG A 140 -19.56 8.46 -1.44
C ARG A 140 -19.07 9.89 -1.53
N ARG A 141 -17.90 10.11 -2.12
CA ARG A 141 -17.27 11.43 -2.19
C ARG A 141 -17.62 12.22 -3.44
N PHE A 142 -17.75 11.53 -4.57
CA PHE A 142 -18.03 12.13 -5.88
C PHE A 142 -19.42 11.76 -6.43
N GLY A 143 -20.32 11.25 -5.58
CA GLY A 143 -21.69 10.93 -5.96
C GLY A 143 -22.45 12.16 -6.51
N PRO A 144 -23.55 11.95 -7.27
CA PRO A 144 -24.23 13.02 -7.99
C PRO A 144 -24.57 14.19 -7.06
N SER A 145 -24.18 15.40 -7.48
CA SER A 145 -24.53 16.65 -6.81
C SER A 145 -26.03 16.68 -6.49
N ARG A 146 -26.41 17.28 -5.36
CA ARG A 146 -27.80 17.43 -4.92
C ARG A 146 -28.73 17.93 -6.04
N GLU A 147 -28.19 18.79 -6.93
CA GLU A 147 -28.83 19.30 -8.15
C GLU A 147 -29.25 18.21 -9.16
N ALA A 148 -28.42 17.19 -9.39
CA ALA A 148 -28.75 16.07 -10.28
C ALA A 148 -29.84 15.16 -9.69
N ARG A 149 -29.96 15.11 -8.35
CA ARG A 149 -31.05 14.41 -7.65
C ARG A 149 -32.34 15.22 -7.60
N GLU A 150 -32.26 16.55 -7.57
CA GLU A 150 -33.43 17.43 -7.65
C GLU A 150 -33.98 17.55 -9.07
N ALA A 151 -33.12 17.59 -10.09
CA ALA A 151 -33.51 17.54 -11.49
C ALA A 151 -34.14 16.20 -11.92
N ALA A 152 -33.92 15.13 -11.14
CA ALA A 152 -34.48 13.80 -11.38
C ALA A 152 -35.77 13.52 -10.58
N LYS A 153 -36.29 14.48 -9.80
CA LYS A 153 -37.63 14.35 -9.20
C LYS A 153 -38.70 14.62 -10.28
N PRO A 154 -39.70 13.73 -10.42
CA PRO A 154 -40.78 13.90 -11.39
C PRO A 154 -41.70 15.08 -11.05
#